data_AF-A0A7X6V8Z8-F1
#
_entry.id   AF-A0A7X6V8Z8-F1
#
_cell.length_a   1.000
_cell.length_b   1.000
_cell.length_c   1.000
_cell.angle_alpha   90.00
_cell.angle_beta   90.00
_cell.angle_gamma   90.00
#
_symmetry.space_group_name_H-M   'P 1'
#
loop_
_entity.id
_entity.type
_entity.pdbx_description
1 polymer ?
#
loop_
_entity_poly.entity_id
_entity_poly.type
_entity_poly.pdbx_seq_one_letter_code
_entity_poly.pdbx_strand_id
1 'polypeptide(L)'
;MSLKENREGYELLDSGNGRKLERFGKVILVRPASQAIWEPVLPAEVWSRADASFAREHGNRWSGRSRLPGHWIINESGLGFNLSTTDFGHLGIFPEQRAQWHWIRQQVRARKAHSGKSPPVLNLFAYSGGSTLAAAQAGAITCHLDASRGMVQW
;
A
#
# COMPACT_ATOMS: atom_id res chain seq x y z
N MET A 1 -8.88 21.18 11.36
CA MET A 1 -9.44 20.09 10.54
C MET A 1 -9.03 18.78 11.21
N SER A 2 -9.94 18.11 11.92
CA SER A 2 -9.60 16.88 12.65
C SER A 2 -9.35 15.76 11.65
N LEU A 3 -8.09 15.37 11.48
CA LEU A 3 -7.74 14.15 10.74
C LEU A 3 -8.37 12.98 11.51
N LYS A 4 -9.43 12.38 10.97
CA LYS A 4 -9.93 11.11 11.50
C LYS A 4 -8.78 10.11 11.34
N GLU A 5 -8.28 9.56 12.43
CA GLU A 5 -7.28 8.48 12.39
C GLU A 5 -7.82 7.36 11.48
N ASN A 6 -7.15 7.12 10.35
CA ASN A 6 -7.52 6.03 9.45
C ASN A 6 -6.96 4.72 10.01
N ARG A 7 -7.63 4.18 11.04
CA ARG A 7 -7.21 2.94 11.71
C ARG A 7 -7.44 1.67 10.89
N GLU A 8 -8.07 1.78 9.72
CA GLU A 8 -8.36 0.64 8.85
C GLU A 8 -7.50 0.60 7.58
N GLY A 9 -6.95 1.73 7.13
CA GLY A 9 -6.17 1.85 5.89
C GLY A 9 -4.72 2.27 6.10
N TYR A 10 -4.18 3.02 5.15
CA TYR A 10 -2.82 3.56 5.23
C TYR A 10 -2.78 5.01 5.71
N GLU A 11 -1.73 5.35 6.46
CA GLU A 11 -1.40 6.72 6.84
C GLU A 11 0.13 6.90 6.93
N LEU A 12 0.66 7.97 6.34
CA LEU A 12 2.02 8.44 6.63
C LEU A 12 1.97 9.32 7.87
N LEU A 13 2.53 8.84 8.98
CA LEU A 13 2.48 9.54 10.27
C LEU A 13 3.54 10.64 10.35
N ASP A 14 4.76 10.33 9.92
CA ASP A 14 5.90 11.26 9.92
C ASP A 14 6.98 10.79 8.94
N SER A 15 7.90 11.69 8.60
CA SER A 15 9.07 11.37 7.78
C SER A 15 10.22 12.32 8.07
N GLY A 16 11.43 11.85 7.87
CA GLY A 16 12.64 12.63 8.04
C GLY A 16 13.84 11.72 8.29
N ASN A 17 15.04 12.31 8.24
CA ASN A 17 16.31 11.61 8.44
C ASN A 17 16.41 10.30 7.63
N GLY A 18 16.01 10.37 6.35
CA GLY A 18 16.05 9.25 5.41
C GLY A 18 15.03 8.13 5.67
N ARG A 19 14.03 8.37 6.52
CA ARG A 19 13.05 7.36 6.96
C ARG A 19 11.63 7.89 6.93
N LYS A 20 10.68 6.97 7.00
CA LYS A 20 9.24 7.25 7.12
C LYS A 20 8.61 6.37 8.19
N LEU A 21 7.71 6.95 8.96
CA LEU A 21 6.87 6.29 9.95
C LEU A 21 5.47 6.15 9.36
N GLU A 22 5.03 4.91 9.14
CA GLU A 22 3.82 4.60 8.40
C GLU A 22 2.89 3.71 9.24
N ARG A 23 1.58 3.94 9.15
CA ARG A 23 0.54 3.08 9.70
C ARG A 23 -0.14 2.30 8.58
N PHE A 24 -0.31 1.00 8.79
CA PHE A 24 -1.06 0.07 7.96
C PHE A 24 -2.09 -0.64 8.84
N GLY A 25 -3.27 -0.02 8.99
CA GLY A 25 -4.28 -0.44 9.94
C GLY A 25 -3.79 -0.30 11.38
N LYS A 26 -3.62 -1.43 12.08
CA LYS A 26 -3.11 -1.46 13.47
C LYS A 26 -1.58 -1.51 13.56
N VAL A 27 -0.89 -1.81 12.47
CA VAL A 27 0.56 -2.00 12.44
C VAL A 27 1.25 -0.68 12.08
N ILE A 28 2.24 -0.27 12.87
CA ILE A 28 3.09 0.90 12.64
C ILE A 28 4.50 0.45 12.30
N LEU A 29 5.04 0.92 11.18
CA LEU A 29 6.35 0.53 10.66
C LEU A 29 7.23 1.74 10.42
N VAL A 30 8.53 1.58 10.69
CA VAL A 30 9.57 2.50 10.21
C VAL A 30 10.24 1.89 8.98
N ARG A 31 10.23 2.60 7.86
CA ARG A 31 10.87 2.14 6.61
C ARG A 31 11.77 3.21 6.01
N PRO A 32 12.69 2.83 5.09
CA PRO A 32 13.56 3.78 4.43
C PRO A 32 12.78 4.71 3.48
N ALA A 33 13.19 5.97 3.44
CA ALA A 33 12.74 6.99 2.50
C ALA A 33 13.89 7.97 2.28
N SER A 34 14.83 7.61 1.40
CA SER A 34 16.08 8.38 1.18
C SER A 34 15.85 9.83 0.76
N GLN A 35 14.69 10.14 0.18
CA GLN A 35 14.31 11.50 -0.20
C GLN A 35 13.79 12.35 0.97
N ALA A 36 13.46 11.74 2.12
CA ALA A 36 13.03 12.45 3.32
C ALA A 36 14.24 13.01 4.08
N ILE A 37 14.92 13.99 3.47
CA ILE A 37 16.18 14.59 3.97
C ILE A 37 15.97 15.65 5.06
N TRP A 38 14.72 15.98 5.38
CA TRP A 38 14.34 16.92 6.43
C TRP A 38 14.32 16.24 7.81
N GLU A 39 14.21 17.03 8.87
CA GLU A 39 14.04 16.51 10.22
C GLU A 39 12.59 16.02 10.46
N PRO A 40 12.40 14.89 11.18
CA PRO A 40 11.09 14.46 11.64
C PRO A 40 10.41 15.52 12.51
N VAL A 41 9.08 15.62 12.39
CA VAL A 41 8.29 16.57 13.20
C VAL A 41 7.82 15.92 14.51
N LEU A 42 7.61 14.61 14.52
CA LEU A 42 7.19 13.89 15.71
C LEU A 42 8.39 13.57 16.63
N PRO A 43 8.19 13.55 17.96
CA PRO A 43 9.23 13.18 18.90
C PRO A 43 9.79 11.78 18.65
N ALA A 44 11.07 11.56 18.95
CA ALA A 44 11.74 10.26 18.83
C ALA A 44 11.03 9.13 19.60
N GLU A 45 10.37 9.47 20.71
CA GLU A 45 9.50 8.58 21.50
C GLU A 45 8.35 7.99 20.69
N VAL A 46 7.81 8.71 19.71
CA VAL A 46 6.75 8.19 18.83
C VAL A 46 7.34 7.19 17.84
N TRP A 47 8.52 7.48 17.30
CA TRP A 47 9.23 6.60 16.37
C TRP A 47 9.70 5.29 17.04
N SER A 48 10.08 5.33 18.32
CA SER A 48 10.52 4.14 19.09
C SER A 48 9.39 3.15 19.38
N ARG A 49 8.13 3.61 19.30
CA ARG A 49 6.91 2.80 19.50
C ARG A 49 6.45 2.03 18.26
N ALA A 50 7.14 2.16 17.12
CA ALA A 50 6.83 1.37 15.93
C ALA A 50 6.95 -0.14 16.22
N ASP A 51 6.03 -0.93 15.67
CA ASP A 51 6.00 -2.38 15.89
C ASP A 51 7.23 -3.07 15.32
N ALA A 52 7.69 -2.60 14.16
CA ALA A 52 8.90 -3.07 13.49
C ALA A 52 9.54 -1.98 12.61
N SER A 53 10.80 -2.19 12.27
CA SER A 53 11.53 -1.34 11.33
C SER A 53 12.28 -2.14 10.27
N PHE A 54 12.41 -1.57 9.08
CA PHE A 54 13.19 -2.14 7.98
C PHE A 54 14.32 -1.20 7.59
N ALA A 55 15.53 -1.75 7.39
CA ALA A 55 16.72 -0.99 7.01
C ALA A 55 17.48 -1.67 5.86
N ARG A 56 17.99 -0.86 4.92
CA ARG A 56 18.77 -1.34 3.75
C ARG A 56 20.28 -1.37 3.99
N GLU A 57 20.78 -0.60 4.96
CA GLU A 57 22.20 -0.32 5.21
C GLU A 57 23.04 -1.58 5.52
N HIS A 58 22.40 -2.67 5.96
CA HIS A 58 23.07 -3.94 6.30
C HIS A 58 22.35 -5.16 5.70
N GLY A 59 22.01 -5.09 4.41
CA GLY A 59 21.50 -6.26 3.68
C GLY A 59 20.02 -6.56 3.93
N ASN A 60 19.16 -5.53 3.85
CA ASN A 60 17.69 -5.67 3.95
C ASN A 60 17.24 -6.38 5.23
N ARG A 61 17.40 -5.70 6.37
CA ARG A 61 17.13 -6.28 7.69
C ARG A 61 15.87 -5.70 8.31
N TRP A 62 15.08 -6.60 8.88
CA TRP A 62 14.00 -6.23 9.78
C TRP A 62 14.45 -6.28 11.25
N SER A 63 13.96 -5.32 12.04
CA SER A 63 13.97 -5.34 13.50
C SER A 63 12.53 -5.42 14.00
N GLY A 64 12.22 -6.35 14.90
CA GLY A 64 10.87 -6.52 15.46
C GLY A 64 9.87 -7.31 14.59
N ARG A 65 10.29 -7.84 13.43
CA ARG A 65 9.42 -8.60 12.49
C ARG A 65 8.67 -9.74 13.14
N SER A 66 9.28 -10.44 14.10
CA SER A 66 8.66 -11.58 14.80
C SER A 66 7.45 -11.19 15.66
N ARG A 67 7.25 -9.89 15.95
CA ARG A 67 6.07 -9.37 16.65
C ARG A 67 4.91 -9.09 15.70
N LEU A 68 5.17 -9.02 14.40
CA LEU A 68 4.14 -8.76 13.41
C LEU A 68 3.33 -10.03 13.14
N PRO A 69 2.03 -9.90 12.83
CA PRO A 69 1.27 -11.03 12.33
C PRO A 69 1.86 -11.50 10.98
N GLY A 70 1.74 -12.79 10.68
CA GLY A 70 2.24 -13.35 9.41
C GLY A 70 1.64 -12.68 8.17
N HIS A 71 0.37 -12.26 8.28
CA HIS A 71 -0.30 -11.38 7.34
C HIS A 71 -1.40 -10.58 8.08
N TRP A 72 -1.82 -9.45 7.52
CA TRP A 72 -2.96 -8.67 8.02
C TRP A 72 -3.67 -7.95 6.89
N ILE A 73 -4.95 -7.63 7.08
CA ILE A 73 -5.75 -6.94 6.06
C ILE A 73 -5.89 -5.47 6.43
N ILE A 74 -5.74 -4.60 5.43
CA ILE A 74 -6.15 -3.19 5.51
C ILE A 74 -7.20 -2.88 4.45
N ASN A 75 -8.06 -1.91 4.72
CA ASN A 75 -8.99 -1.36 3.76
C ASN A 75 -8.49 0.01 3.30
N GLU A 76 -8.05 0.10 2.05
CA GLU A 76 -7.58 1.36 1.47
C GLU A 76 -8.41 1.70 0.24
N SER A 77 -9.05 2.87 0.26
CA SER A 77 -9.85 3.37 -0.85
C SER A 77 -10.94 2.39 -1.34
N GLY A 78 -11.59 1.71 -0.39
CA GLY A 78 -12.66 0.72 -0.64
C GLY A 78 -12.17 -0.63 -1.15
N LEU A 79 -10.86 -0.90 -1.10
CA LEU A 79 -10.25 -2.17 -1.51
C LEU A 79 -9.57 -2.81 -0.29
N GLY A 80 -9.83 -4.11 -0.08
CA GLY A 80 -9.14 -4.90 0.92
C GLY A 80 -7.78 -5.38 0.37
N PHE A 81 -6.71 -5.12 1.11
CA PHE A 81 -5.36 -5.57 0.77
C PHE A 81 -4.83 -6.51 1.84
N ASN A 82 -4.37 -7.69 1.42
CA ASN A 82 -3.61 -8.61 2.25
C ASN A 82 -2.15 -8.13 2.31
N LEU A 83 -1.67 -7.76 3.48
CA LEU A 83 -0.31 -7.29 3.70
C LEU A 83 0.51 -8.36 4.41
N SER A 84 1.78 -8.46 4.05
CA SER A 84 2.77 -9.25 4.77
C SER A 84 4.15 -8.67 4.55
N THR A 85 5.04 -8.82 5.54
CA THR A 85 6.43 -8.37 5.40
C THR A 85 7.21 -9.32 4.51
N THR A 86 7.73 -8.81 3.39
CA THR A 86 8.72 -9.52 2.57
C THR A 86 10.14 -9.23 3.07
N ASP A 87 11.12 -10.03 2.63
CA ASP A 87 12.53 -9.82 2.97
C ASP A 87 13.10 -8.54 2.35
N PHE A 88 12.41 -7.95 1.37
CA PHE A 88 12.82 -6.72 0.67
C PHE A 88 12.13 -5.45 1.21
N GLY A 89 11.30 -5.57 2.26
CA GLY A 89 10.62 -4.43 2.88
C GLY A 89 9.34 -3.97 2.17
N HIS A 90 8.93 -4.68 1.10
CA HIS A 90 7.60 -4.51 0.50
C HIS A 90 6.53 -5.20 1.34
N LEU A 91 5.31 -4.66 1.25
CA LEU A 91 4.18 -5.08 2.08
C LEU A 91 3.01 -5.65 1.27
N GLY A 92 3.05 -5.63 -0.07
CA GLY A 92 1.90 -6.03 -0.90
C GLY A 92 0.96 -4.87 -1.26
N ILE A 93 1.36 -3.62 -1.02
CA ILE A 93 0.59 -2.43 -1.42
C ILE A 93 1.51 -1.23 -1.70
N PHE A 94 1.11 -0.38 -2.65
CA PHE A 94 1.63 0.97 -2.89
C PHE A 94 0.50 1.99 -2.65
N PRO A 95 0.28 2.45 -1.41
CA PRO A 95 -0.84 3.33 -1.06
C PRO A 95 -0.85 4.68 -1.80
N GLU A 96 0.30 5.13 -2.30
CA GLU A 96 0.44 6.30 -3.15
C GLU A 96 -0.40 6.21 -4.45
N GLN A 97 -0.77 4.99 -4.87
CA GLN A 97 -1.62 4.75 -6.05
C GLN A 97 -3.11 5.00 -5.78
N ARG A 98 -3.51 5.44 -4.57
CA ARG A 98 -4.94 5.66 -4.23
C ARG A 98 -5.67 6.59 -5.21
N ALA A 99 -5.01 7.67 -5.64
CA ALA A 99 -5.56 8.60 -6.60
C ALA A 99 -5.80 7.93 -7.96
N GLN A 100 -4.91 7.01 -8.34
CA GLN A 100 -4.97 6.28 -9.61
C GLN A 100 -6.09 5.25 -9.58
N TRP A 101 -6.29 4.56 -8.46
CA TRP A 101 -7.43 3.66 -8.29
C TRP A 101 -8.77 4.40 -8.36
N HIS A 102 -8.84 5.59 -7.77
CA HIS A 102 -10.01 6.44 -7.90
C HIS A 102 -10.26 6.85 -9.35
N TRP A 103 -9.23 7.33 -10.04
CA TRP A 103 -9.31 7.70 -11.46
C TRP A 103 -9.73 6.52 -12.34
N ILE A 104 -9.13 5.33 -12.17
CA ILE A 104 -9.48 4.10 -12.89
C ILE A 104 -10.97 3.79 -12.74
N ARG A 105 -11.50 3.83 -11.50
CA ARG A 105 -12.93 3.60 -11.25
C ARG A 105 -13.82 4.60 -11.98
N GLN A 106 -13.44 5.88 -12.00
CA GLN A 106 -14.19 6.90 -12.73
C GLN A 106 -14.21 6.61 -14.23
N GLN A 107 -13.06 6.30 -14.83
CA GLN A 107 -12.97 6.00 -16.26
C GLN A 107 -13.78 4.76 -16.65
N VAL A 108 -13.69 3.68 -15.85
CA VAL A 108 -14.46 2.46 -16.09
C VAL A 108 -15.96 2.72 -16.01
N ARG A 109 -16.43 3.45 -14.98
CA ARG A 109 -17.85 3.79 -14.83
C ARG A 109 -18.35 4.65 -15.99
N ALA A 110 -17.59 5.67 -16.39
CA ALA A 110 -17.93 6.53 -17.52
C ALA A 110 -18.02 5.72 -18.83
N ARG A 111 -17.05 4.85 -19.09
CA ARG A 111 -17.03 4.00 -20.29
C ARG A 111 -18.20 3.01 -20.31
N LYS A 112 -18.52 2.40 -19.16
CA LYS A 112 -19.66 1.51 -19.01
C LYS A 112 -21.00 2.24 -19.21
N ALA A 113 -21.17 3.42 -18.62
CA ALA A 113 -22.37 4.24 -18.80
C ALA A 113 -22.57 4.65 -20.27
N HIS A 114 -21.48 4.99 -20.97
CA HIS A 114 -21.55 5.39 -22.38
C HIS A 114 -21.87 4.21 -23.33
N SER A 115 -21.31 3.03 -23.06
CA SER A 115 -21.41 1.87 -23.97
C SER A 115 -22.47 0.83 -23.59
N GLY A 116 -23.00 0.89 -22.36
CA GLY A 116 -23.86 -0.15 -21.78
C GLY A 116 -23.15 -1.48 -21.48
N LYS A 117 -21.84 -1.60 -21.75
CA LYS A 117 -21.07 -2.85 -21.63
C LYS A 117 -19.92 -2.69 -20.65
N SER A 118 -19.53 -3.79 -20.01
CA SER A 118 -18.33 -3.83 -19.16
C SER A 118 -17.07 -3.68 -20.01
N PRO A 119 -16.23 -2.64 -19.81
CA PRO A 119 -15.04 -2.44 -20.63
C PRO A 119 -13.94 -3.45 -20.28
N PRO A 120 -13.17 -3.95 -21.27
CA PRO A 120 -11.96 -4.72 -21.00
C PRO A 120 -10.85 -3.79 -20.47
N VAL A 121 -10.10 -4.24 -19.45
CA VAL A 121 -8.96 -3.52 -18.86
C VAL A 121 -7.78 -4.46 -18.74
N LEU A 122 -6.63 -4.07 -19.32
CA LEU A 122 -5.36 -4.77 -19.18
C LEU A 122 -4.50 -4.02 -18.15
N ASN A 123 -4.06 -4.72 -17.10
CA ASN A 123 -3.10 -4.22 -16.12
C ASN A 123 -1.79 -4.99 -16.25
N LEU A 124 -0.72 -4.32 -16.68
CA LEU A 124 0.63 -4.88 -16.84
C LEU A 124 1.47 -4.55 -15.60
N PHE A 125 2.41 -5.43 -15.24
CA PHE A 125 3.22 -5.30 -14.02
C PHE A 125 2.31 -5.13 -12.79
N ALA A 126 1.29 -5.98 -12.75
CA ALA A 126 0.12 -5.75 -11.93
C ALA A 126 0.34 -5.91 -10.43
N TYR A 127 1.48 -6.48 -10.02
CA TYR A 127 1.87 -6.69 -8.62
C TYR A 127 0.76 -7.41 -7.85
N SER A 128 0.44 -7.01 -6.61
CA SER A 128 -0.68 -7.54 -5.81
C SER A 128 -2.07 -7.11 -6.31
N GLY A 129 -2.17 -6.46 -7.47
CA GLY A 129 -3.45 -6.28 -8.16
C GLY A 129 -4.30 -5.09 -7.75
N GLY A 130 -3.78 -4.10 -7.00
CA GLY A 130 -4.57 -2.92 -6.56
C GLY A 130 -5.33 -2.22 -7.70
N SER A 131 -4.66 -1.96 -8.84
CA SER A 131 -5.30 -1.35 -10.02
C SER A 131 -6.29 -2.29 -10.73
N THR A 132 -6.01 -3.59 -10.74
CA THR A 132 -6.94 -4.62 -11.25
C THR A 132 -8.23 -4.62 -10.42
N LEU A 133 -8.11 -4.65 -9.10
CA LEU A 133 -9.25 -4.64 -8.17
C LEU A 133 -10.05 -3.34 -8.30
N ALA A 134 -9.37 -2.19 -8.44
CA ALA A 134 -10.04 -0.92 -8.69
C ALA A 134 -10.90 -0.96 -9.97
N ALA A 135 -10.36 -1.49 -11.08
CA ALA A 135 -11.10 -1.63 -12.33
C ALA A 135 -12.27 -2.62 -12.21
N ALA A 136 -12.04 -3.79 -11.59
CA ALA A 136 -13.06 -4.81 -11.38
C ALA A 136 -14.22 -4.31 -10.50
N GLN A 137 -13.92 -3.58 -9.42
CA GLN A 137 -14.93 -2.97 -8.54
C GLN A 137 -15.82 -1.95 -9.27
N ALA A 138 -15.32 -1.32 -10.34
CA ALA A 138 -16.10 -0.43 -11.20
C ALA A 138 -16.86 -1.18 -12.32
N GLY A 139 -16.71 -2.50 -12.42
CA GLY A 139 -17.42 -3.36 -13.36
C GLY A 139 -16.70 -3.57 -14.69
N ALA A 140 -15.37 -3.44 -14.74
CA ALA A 140 -14.58 -3.85 -15.90
C ALA A 140 -14.41 -5.38 -15.97
N ILE A 141 -14.13 -5.89 -17.17
CA ILE A 141 -13.56 -7.23 -17.39
C ILE A 141 -12.04 -7.07 -17.39
N THR A 142 -11.34 -7.69 -16.45
CA THR A 142 -9.92 -7.40 -16.21
C THR A 142 -9.01 -8.53 -16.67
N CYS A 143 -7.89 -8.18 -17.29
CA CYS A 143 -6.72 -9.01 -17.46
C CYS A 143 -5.61 -8.49 -16.54
N HIS A 144 -5.17 -9.34 -15.60
CA HIS A 144 -4.10 -9.06 -14.66
C HIS A 144 -2.85 -9.81 -15.13
N LEU A 145 -1.78 -9.08 -15.45
CA LEU A 145 -0.54 -9.68 -15.92
C LEU A 145 0.65 -9.24 -15.05
N ASP A 146 1.25 -10.22 -14.40
CA ASP A 146 2.53 -10.09 -13.72
C ASP A 146 3.38 -11.35 -14.01
N ALA A 147 4.69 -11.19 -14.15
CA ALA A 147 5.60 -12.30 -14.42
C ALA A 147 5.86 -13.15 -13.17
N SER A 148 5.63 -12.58 -11.98
CA SER A 148 5.83 -13.27 -10.70
C SER A 148 4.59 -14.06 -10.30
N ARG A 149 4.67 -15.40 -10.37
CA ARG A 149 3.62 -16.28 -9.84
C ARG A 149 3.25 -15.95 -8.39
N GLY A 150 4.24 -15.61 -7.57
CA GLY A 150 4.02 -15.26 -6.16
C GLY A 150 3.22 -13.97 -5.98
N MET A 151 3.37 -12.99 -6.89
CA MET A 151 2.55 -11.76 -6.86
C MET A 151 1.15 -11.99 -7.42
N VAL A 152 1.01 -12.82 -8.45
CA VAL A 152 -0.31 -13.19 -8.99
C VAL A 152 -1.15 -13.97 -7.96
N GLN A 153 -0.51 -14.76 -7.09
CA GLN A 153 -1.18 -15.55 -6.04
C GLN A 153 -1.40 -14.78 -4.72
N TRP A 154 -0.78 -13.61 -4.57
CA TRP A 154 -0.79 -12.82 -3.33
C TRP A 154 -2.19 -12.30 -2.96
#